data_AF-A0A7C2WN44-F1
#
_entry.id   AF-A0A7C2WN44-F1
#
_cell.length_a   1.000
_cell.length_b   1.000
_cell.length_c   1.000
_cell.angle_alpha   90.00
_cell.angle_beta   90.00
_cell.angle_gamma   90.00
#
_symmetry.space_group_name_H-M   'P 1'
#
loop_
_entity.id
_entity.type
_entity.pdbx_description
1 polymer ?
#
loop_
_entity_poly.entity_id
_entity_poly.type
_entity_poly.pdbx_seq_one_letter_code
_entity_poly.pdbx_strand_id
1 'polypeptide(L)'
;MMRWAKKNIFWSTLLTVLCIVCFPVNPLILTGVVKTNYCPPLFIIGWVVWAFGMVLVMAPIVMFPRRGGVAKGKSFVNTTRLVDTGIYAIVRHPQYTGGIYAIFITTLLWYPHWLFGLLGAIGTVAIYVSCREEDQRLIEKFGDDYIRYIQKVPRMNFFVGLIRLLRSRTAKSHQK
;
A
#
# COMPACT_ATOMS: atom_id res chain seq x y z
N MET A 1 -17.02 -0.04 29.10
CA MET A 1 -16.52 0.59 27.86
C MET A 1 -15.34 -0.16 27.20
N MET A 2 -14.33 -0.65 27.94
CA MET A 2 -13.18 -1.40 27.37
C MET A 2 -13.52 -2.73 26.64
N ARG A 3 -14.53 -3.48 27.12
CA ARG A 3 -14.96 -4.76 26.49
C ARG A 3 -15.53 -4.57 25.08
N TRP A 4 -16.18 -3.43 24.80
CA TRP A 4 -16.82 -3.16 23.51
C TRP A 4 -15.81 -2.76 22.44
N ALA A 5 -14.81 -1.94 22.80
CA ALA A 5 -13.69 -1.59 21.92
C ALA A 5 -12.82 -2.82 21.56
N LYS A 6 -12.53 -3.72 22.51
CA LYS A 6 -11.81 -4.98 22.22
C LYS A 6 -12.60 -5.90 21.28
N LYS A 7 -13.93 -5.96 21.42
CA LYS A 7 -14.80 -6.77 20.55
C LYS A 7 -14.76 -6.24 19.09
N ASN A 8 -14.83 -4.93 18.89
CA ASN A 8 -14.75 -4.32 17.56
C ASN A 8 -13.35 -4.46 16.93
N ILE A 9 -12.29 -4.37 17.72
CA ILE A 9 -10.91 -4.61 17.23
C ILE A 9 -10.72 -6.09 16.87
N PHE A 10 -11.23 -7.02 17.68
CA PHE A 10 -11.18 -8.46 17.37
C PHE A 10 -11.96 -8.79 16.09
N TRP A 11 -13.17 -8.28 15.93
CA TRP A 11 -13.95 -8.49 14.70
C TRP A 11 -13.32 -7.84 13.47
N SER A 12 -12.75 -6.64 13.61
CA SER A 12 -12.03 -5.97 12.53
C SER A 12 -10.75 -6.71 12.13
N THR A 13 -9.99 -7.22 13.10
CA THR A 13 -8.78 -8.03 12.87
C THR A 13 -9.11 -9.41 12.30
N LEU A 14 -10.17 -10.05 12.79
CA LEU A 14 -10.67 -11.31 12.25
C LEU A 14 -11.15 -11.14 10.81
N LEU A 15 -11.90 -10.07 10.52
CA LEU A 15 -12.36 -9.75 9.16
C LEU A 15 -11.18 -9.44 8.23
N THR A 16 -10.16 -8.70 8.70
CA THR A 16 -8.95 -8.45 7.88
C THR A 16 -8.16 -9.72 7.62
N VAL A 17 -7.98 -10.58 8.63
CA VAL A 17 -7.35 -11.90 8.47
C VAL A 17 -8.18 -12.77 7.52
N LEU A 18 -9.50 -12.77 7.63
CA LEU A 18 -10.39 -13.50 6.73
C LEU A 18 -10.30 -12.96 5.30
N CYS A 19 -10.30 -11.65 5.09
CA CYS A 19 -10.09 -11.04 3.78
C CYS A 19 -8.71 -11.39 3.20
N ILE A 20 -7.66 -11.39 4.02
CA ILE A 20 -6.29 -11.78 3.66
C ILE A 20 -6.21 -13.25 3.25
N VAL A 21 -6.89 -14.14 3.98
CA VAL A 21 -6.89 -15.60 3.75
C VAL A 21 -7.84 -16.01 2.63
N CYS A 22 -8.94 -15.27 2.40
CA CYS A 22 -9.85 -15.49 1.28
C CYS A 22 -9.34 -14.85 -0.01
N PHE A 23 -8.47 -13.84 0.05
CA PHE A 23 -7.88 -13.20 -1.14
C PHE A 23 -7.17 -14.19 -2.09
N PRO A 24 -6.41 -15.20 -1.62
CA PRO A 24 -5.84 -16.23 -2.50
C PRO A 24 -6.87 -17.14 -3.15
N VAL A 25 -8.14 -17.09 -2.78
CA VAL A 25 -9.17 -17.99 -3.29
C VAL A 25 -10.13 -17.18 -4.16
N ASN A 26 -9.87 -17.15 -5.46
CA ASN A 26 -10.70 -16.41 -6.39
C ASN A 26 -12.00 -17.19 -6.70
N PRO A 27 -13.20 -16.65 -6.39
CA PRO A 27 -14.46 -17.35 -6.62
C PRO A 27 -14.68 -17.76 -8.08
N LEU A 28 -14.20 -16.97 -9.05
CA LEU A 28 -14.34 -17.25 -10.48
C LEU A 28 -13.54 -18.49 -10.91
N ILE A 29 -12.46 -18.80 -10.18
CA ILE A 29 -11.63 -19.97 -10.40
C ILE A 29 -12.24 -21.17 -9.69
N LEU A 30 -12.73 -20.99 -8.46
CA LEU A 30 -13.41 -22.04 -7.71
C LEU A 30 -14.68 -22.55 -8.39
N THR A 31 -15.48 -21.65 -8.96
CA THR A 31 -16.70 -22.01 -9.68
C THR A 31 -16.43 -22.57 -11.08
N GLY A 32 -15.16 -22.64 -11.49
CA GLY A 32 -14.74 -23.16 -12.79
C GLY A 32 -15.10 -22.27 -13.99
N VAL A 33 -15.59 -21.05 -13.75
CA VAL A 33 -15.94 -20.08 -14.79
C VAL A 33 -14.71 -19.66 -15.59
N VAL A 34 -13.56 -19.51 -14.93
CA VAL A 34 -12.29 -19.19 -15.57
C VAL A 34 -11.31 -20.33 -15.36
N LYS A 35 -10.87 -20.96 -16.46
CA LYS A 35 -9.80 -21.96 -16.43
C LYS A 35 -8.47 -21.25 -16.50
N THR A 36 -7.57 -21.58 -15.58
CA THR A 36 -6.22 -21.01 -15.55
C THR A 36 -5.20 -22.13 -15.52
N ASN A 37 -4.06 -21.89 -16.16
CA ASN A 37 -2.93 -22.80 -16.10
C ASN A 37 -2.18 -22.52 -14.81
N TYR A 38 -2.24 -23.47 -13.87
CA TYR A 38 -1.50 -23.37 -12.63
C TYR A 38 0.00 -23.53 -12.91
N CYS A 39 0.78 -22.52 -12.56
CA CYS A 39 2.24 -22.55 -12.64
C CYS A 39 2.84 -22.44 -11.23
N PRO A 40 3.42 -23.52 -10.66
CA PRO A 40 3.97 -23.50 -9.30
C PRO A 40 4.98 -22.37 -9.02
N PRO A 41 5.91 -22.03 -9.95
CA PRO A 41 6.84 -20.93 -9.72
C PRO A 41 6.14 -19.57 -9.59
N LEU A 42 5.15 -19.28 -10.44
CA LEU A 42 4.37 -18.05 -10.36
C LEU A 42 3.58 -17.99 -9.05
N PHE A 43 3.11 -19.13 -8.55
CA PHE A 43 2.41 -19.21 -7.28
C PHE A 43 3.29 -18.79 -6.09
N ILE A 44 4.53 -19.29 -6.04
CA ILE A 44 5.51 -18.93 -5.01
C ILE A 44 5.89 -17.44 -5.11
N ILE A 45 6.16 -16.95 -6.33
CA ILE A 45 6.44 -15.52 -6.54
C ILE A 45 5.26 -14.66 -6.09
N GLY A 46 4.03 -15.09 -6.35
CA GLY A 46 2.81 -14.43 -5.90
C GLY A 46 2.76 -14.24 -4.38
N TRP A 47 3.17 -15.25 -3.59
CA TRP A 47 3.25 -15.13 -2.14
C TRP A 47 4.29 -14.10 -1.68
N VAL A 48 5.45 -14.04 -2.34
CA VAL A 48 6.50 -13.06 -2.04
C VAL A 48 6.02 -11.64 -2.34
N VAL A 49 5.42 -11.43 -3.52
CA VAL A 49 4.87 -10.12 -3.92
C VAL A 49 3.73 -9.70 -3.00
N TRP A 50 2.86 -10.65 -2.63
CA TRP A 50 1.77 -10.40 -1.70
C TRP A 50 2.28 -9.97 -0.33
N ALA A 51 3.23 -10.70 0.25
CA ALA A 51 3.82 -10.37 1.54
C ALA A 51 4.46 -8.97 1.52
N PHE A 52 5.20 -8.64 0.45
CA PHE A 52 5.75 -7.30 0.25
C PHE A 52 4.65 -6.23 0.16
N GLY A 53 3.60 -6.47 -0.62
CA GLY A 53 2.46 -5.55 -0.74
C GLY A 53 1.77 -5.32 0.61
N MET A 54 1.59 -6.37 1.42
CA MET A 54 0.99 -6.28 2.75
C MET A 54 1.84 -5.43 3.71
N VAL A 55 3.17 -5.55 3.67
CA VAL A 55 4.05 -4.67 4.46
C VAL A 55 3.80 -3.20 4.13
N LEU A 56 3.63 -2.86 2.85
CA LEU A 56 3.34 -1.50 2.41
C LEU A 56 1.92 -1.04 2.77
N VAL A 57 0.92 -1.93 2.73
CA VAL A 57 -0.45 -1.62 3.17
C VAL A 57 -0.51 -1.34 4.67
N MET A 58 0.30 -2.04 5.47
CA MET A 58 0.33 -1.88 6.93
C MET A 58 1.14 -0.67 7.41
N ALA A 59 1.98 -0.09 6.55
CA ALA A 59 2.85 1.05 6.87
C ALA A 59 2.11 2.26 7.51
N PRO A 60 0.99 2.77 6.96
CA PRO A 60 0.24 3.88 7.56
C PRO A 60 -0.29 3.58 8.96
N ILE A 61 -0.82 2.37 9.17
CA ILE A 61 -1.41 1.93 10.45
C ILE A 61 -0.36 1.98 11.56
N VAL A 62 0.89 1.64 11.25
CA VAL A 62 1.99 1.64 12.22
C VAL A 62 2.63 3.03 12.35
N MET A 63 2.83 3.76 11.25
CA MET A 63 3.60 5.00 11.25
C MET A 63 2.78 6.24 11.63
N PHE A 64 1.53 6.37 11.19
CA PHE A 64 0.75 7.57 11.44
C PHE A 64 0.45 7.80 12.93
N PRO A 65 0.06 6.78 13.72
CA PRO A 65 -0.11 6.99 15.17
C PRO A 65 1.18 7.39 15.89
N ARG A 66 2.34 6.95 15.37
CA ARG A 66 3.65 7.20 16.00
C ARG A 66 4.28 8.52 15.58
N ARG A 67 4.04 8.98 14.36
CA ARG A 67 4.77 10.11 13.74
C ARG A 67 3.87 11.22 13.19
N GLY A 68 2.60 10.92 12.92
CA GLY A 68 1.66 11.85 12.30
C GLY A 68 0.89 12.75 13.27
N GLY A 69 1.20 12.73 14.57
CA GLY A 69 0.52 13.57 15.57
C GLY A 69 -0.97 13.24 15.74
N VAL A 70 -1.34 11.96 15.62
CA VAL A 70 -2.72 11.50 15.77
C VAL A 70 -3.14 11.56 17.24
N ALA A 71 -4.22 12.28 17.54
CA ALA A 71 -4.78 12.36 18.88
C ALA A 71 -5.31 11.00 19.37
N LYS A 72 -5.13 10.69 20.66
CA LYS A 72 -5.64 9.44 21.26
C LYS A 72 -7.16 9.33 21.07
N GLY A 73 -7.61 8.20 20.52
CA GLY A 73 -9.03 7.92 20.25
C GLY A 73 -9.57 8.42 18.91
N LYS A 74 -8.75 9.07 18.06
CA LYS A 74 -9.10 9.41 16.67
C LYS A 74 -8.54 8.37 15.69
N SER A 75 -9.14 8.28 14.50
CA SER A 75 -8.66 7.41 13.43
C SER A 75 -7.22 7.75 13.03
N PHE A 76 -6.41 6.75 12.69
CA PHE A 76 -4.99 6.90 12.33
C PHE A 76 -4.76 7.81 11.11
N VAL A 77 -5.78 8.01 10.28
CA VAL A 77 -5.74 8.93 9.12
C VAL A 77 -5.82 10.41 9.52
N ASN A 78 -6.24 10.74 10.76
CA ASN A 78 -6.31 12.11 11.25
C ASN A 78 -4.94 12.62 11.71
N THR A 79 -3.99 12.64 10.79
CA THR A 79 -2.65 13.18 11.01
C THR A 79 -2.70 14.71 11.08
N THR A 80 -2.00 15.29 12.05
CA THR A 80 -1.80 16.75 12.17
C THR A 80 -0.43 17.17 11.65
N ARG A 81 0.50 16.23 11.53
CA ARG A 81 1.85 16.44 11.00
C ARG A 81 2.10 15.57 9.79
N LEU A 82 2.84 16.13 8.82
CA LEU A 82 3.31 15.38 7.67
C LEU A 82 4.33 14.33 8.11
N VAL A 83 4.15 13.10 7.64
CA VAL A 83 5.10 11.99 7.87
C VAL A 83 5.88 11.77 6.59
N ASP A 84 7.17 12.12 6.59
CA ASP A 84 8.08 12.03 5.45
C ASP A 84 9.26 11.06 5.71
N THR A 85 9.19 10.26 6.77
CA THR A 85 10.26 9.37 7.23
C THR A 85 9.90 7.88 7.06
N GLY A 86 10.92 7.01 7.05
CA GLY A 86 10.73 5.57 6.89
C GLY A 86 10.29 5.23 5.46
N ILE A 87 9.22 4.45 5.31
CA ILE A 87 8.68 4.07 3.99
C ILE A 87 8.13 5.30 3.24
N TYR A 88 7.64 6.31 3.96
CA TYR A 88 7.21 7.58 3.36
C TYR A 88 8.38 8.40 2.78
N ALA A 89 9.63 8.13 3.17
CA ALA A 89 10.79 8.73 2.51
C ALA A 89 11.07 8.10 1.12
N ILE A 90 10.51 6.91 0.86
CA ILE A 90 10.70 6.13 -0.37
C ILE A 90 9.55 6.39 -1.33
N VAL A 91 8.31 6.27 -0.87
CA VAL A 91 7.11 6.41 -1.70
C VAL A 91 6.04 7.18 -0.95
N ARG A 92 5.36 8.11 -1.62
CA ARG A 92 4.35 8.98 -0.98
C ARG A 92 3.11 8.20 -0.55
N HIS A 93 2.74 7.22 -1.36
CA HIS A 93 1.50 6.47 -1.25
C HIS A 93 1.76 4.97 -1.07
N PRO A 94 2.45 4.54 0.00
CA PRO A 94 2.84 3.14 0.18
C PRO A 94 1.63 2.21 0.24
N GLN A 95 0.52 2.65 0.84
CA GLN A 95 -0.68 1.83 0.93
C GLN A 95 -1.27 1.51 -0.44
N TYR A 96 -1.34 2.50 -1.33
CA TYR A 96 -1.85 2.31 -2.68
C TYR A 96 -0.90 1.46 -3.53
N THR A 97 0.41 1.71 -3.45
CA THR A 97 1.43 0.86 -4.10
C THR A 97 1.35 -0.58 -3.60
N GLY A 98 1.22 -0.76 -2.28
CA GLY A 98 1.05 -2.07 -1.64
C GLY A 98 -0.24 -2.76 -2.08
N GLY A 99 -1.33 -2.02 -2.19
CA GLY A 99 -2.61 -2.52 -2.73
C GLY A 99 -2.46 -3.03 -4.16
N ILE A 100 -1.77 -2.31 -5.04
CA ILE A 100 -1.51 -2.77 -6.42
C ILE A 100 -0.71 -4.08 -6.41
N TYR A 101 0.33 -4.17 -5.59
CA TYR A 101 1.14 -5.40 -5.49
C TYR A 101 0.33 -6.57 -4.94
N ALA A 102 -0.30 -6.40 -3.77
CA ALA A 102 -1.00 -7.45 -3.05
C ALA A 102 -2.29 -7.91 -3.74
N ILE A 103 -2.97 -7.01 -4.46
CA ILE A 103 -4.24 -7.30 -5.12
C ILE A 103 -3.98 -7.66 -6.57
N PHE A 104 -3.56 -6.71 -7.40
CA PHE A 104 -3.57 -6.89 -8.85
C PHE A 104 -2.43 -7.78 -9.34
N ILE A 105 -1.20 -7.50 -8.91
CA ILE A 105 -0.03 -8.25 -9.37
C ILE A 105 -0.06 -9.68 -8.81
N THR A 106 -0.34 -9.84 -7.52
CA THR A 106 -0.52 -11.17 -6.91
C THR A 106 -1.63 -11.97 -7.60
N THR A 107 -2.80 -11.36 -7.87
CA THR A 107 -3.90 -12.07 -8.55
C THR A 107 -3.48 -12.55 -9.93
N LEU A 108 -2.78 -11.72 -10.71
CA LEU A 108 -2.28 -12.11 -12.03
C LEU A 108 -1.23 -13.24 -11.96
N LEU A 109 -0.40 -13.25 -10.91
CA LEU A 109 0.61 -14.29 -10.71
C LEU A 109 -0.01 -15.63 -10.29
N TRP A 110 -0.99 -15.61 -9.39
CA TRP A 110 -1.71 -16.82 -8.97
C TRP A 110 -2.62 -17.36 -10.06
N TYR A 111 -3.17 -16.46 -10.87
CA TYR A 111 -4.14 -16.76 -11.90
C TYR A 111 -3.72 -16.08 -13.21
N PRO A 112 -2.76 -16.66 -13.97
CA PRO A 112 -2.27 -16.07 -15.20
C PRO A 112 -3.35 -16.14 -16.29
N HIS A 113 -4.18 -15.08 -16.34
CA HIS A 113 -5.30 -14.95 -17.27
C HIS A 113 -5.45 -13.49 -17.72
N TRP A 114 -5.76 -13.27 -18.99
CA TRP A 114 -5.88 -11.93 -19.58
C TRP A 114 -6.91 -11.06 -18.84
N LEU A 115 -8.00 -11.66 -18.36
CA LEU A 115 -9.05 -10.98 -17.57
C LEU A 115 -8.46 -10.30 -16.33
N PHE A 116 -7.60 -10.98 -15.57
CA PHE A 116 -7.00 -10.41 -14.37
C PHE A 116 -5.94 -9.37 -14.72
N GLY A 117 -5.28 -9.50 -15.87
CA GLY A 117 -4.43 -8.45 -16.42
C GLY A 117 -5.22 -7.18 -16.74
N LEU A 118 -6.36 -7.31 -17.42
CA LEU A 118 -7.24 -6.20 -17.76
C LEU A 118 -7.84 -5.52 -16.50
N LEU A 119 -8.41 -6.30 -15.60
CA LEU A 119 -8.96 -5.79 -14.34
C LEU A 119 -7.88 -5.14 -13.48
N GLY A 120 -6.69 -5.74 -13.43
CA GLY A 120 -5.53 -5.19 -12.74
C GLY A 120 -5.06 -3.86 -13.32
N ALA A 121 -5.06 -3.72 -14.65
CA ALA A 121 -4.72 -2.47 -15.32
C ALA A 121 -5.75 -1.37 -15.01
N ILE A 122 -7.05 -1.67 -15.16
CA ILE A 122 -8.14 -0.72 -14.84
C ILE A 122 -8.07 -0.30 -13.38
N GLY A 123 -7.92 -1.25 -12.46
CA GLY A 123 -7.80 -0.99 -11.03
C GLY A 123 -6.57 -0.15 -10.69
N THR A 124 -5.43 -0.41 -11.35
CA THR A 124 -4.20 0.38 -11.17
C THR A 124 -4.40 1.83 -11.62
N VAL A 125 -5.06 2.06 -12.75
CA VAL A 125 -5.40 3.41 -13.22
C VAL A 125 -6.33 4.12 -12.26
N ALA A 126 -7.37 3.44 -11.77
CA ALA A 126 -8.30 3.99 -10.79
C ALA A 126 -7.58 4.43 -9.51
N ILE A 127 -6.71 3.56 -8.96
CA ILE A 127 -5.89 3.90 -7.79
C ILE A 127 -4.96 5.08 -8.09
N TYR A 128 -4.37 5.14 -9.27
CA TYR A 128 -3.49 6.25 -9.64
C TYR A 128 -4.23 7.60 -9.69
N VAL A 129 -5.47 7.60 -10.19
CA VAL A 129 -6.34 8.78 -10.15
C VAL A 129 -6.67 9.15 -8.70
N SER A 130 -7.06 8.19 -7.86
CA SER A 130 -7.31 8.44 -6.43
C SER A 130 -6.09 9.02 -5.71
N CYS A 131 -4.88 8.54 -6.02
CA CYS A 131 -3.66 9.12 -5.46
C CYS A 131 -3.45 10.59 -5.85
N ARG A 132 -3.88 10.97 -7.06
CA ARG A 132 -3.75 12.36 -7.55
C ARG A 132 -4.74 13.29 -6.84
N GLU A 133 -5.96 12.82 -6.61
CA GLU A 133 -6.95 13.54 -5.79
C GLU A 133 -6.49 13.66 -4.34
N GLU A 134 -5.90 12.60 -3.79
CA GLU A 134 -5.37 12.63 -2.43
C GLU A 134 -4.17 13.58 -2.30
N ASP A 135 -3.27 13.60 -3.30
CA ASP A 135 -2.20 14.60 -3.36
C ASP A 135 -2.76 16.03 -3.28
N GLN A 136 -3.86 16.33 -3.99
CA GLN A 136 -4.48 17.66 -3.96
C GLN A 136 -5.01 18.01 -2.56
N ARG A 137 -5.73 17.08 -1.92
CA ARG A 137 -6.23 17.25 -0.54
C ARG A 137 -5.08 17.41 0.46
N LEU A 138 -3.95 16.74 0.24
CA LEU A 138 -2.77 16.84 1.10
C LEU A 138 -2.02 18.15 0.90
N ILE A 139 -2.00 18.71 -0.31
CA ILE A 139 -1.52 20.08 -0.57
C ILE A 139 -2.39 21.08 0.21
N GLU A 140 -3.71 20.97 0.14
CA GLU A 140 -4.62 21.86 0.87
C GLU A 140 -4.44 21.74 2.39
N LYS A 141 -4.16 20.53 2.89
CA LYS A 141 -4.02 20.26 4.33
C LYS A 141 -2.66 20.68 4.91
N PHE A 142 -1.57 20.45 4.18
CA PHE A 142 -0.20 20.59 4.69
C PHE A 142 0.61 21.69 3.98
N GLY A 143 0.05 22.32 2.94
CA GLY A 143 0.65 23.45 2.24
C GLY A 143 2.05 23.17 1.68
N ASP A 144 2.94 24.14 1.87
CA ASP A 144 4.29 24.12 1.31
C ASP A 144 5.15 22.93 1.77
N ASP A 145 4.89 22.41 2.99
CA ASP A 145 5.59 21.22 3.48
C ASP A 145 5.34 20.02 2.57
N TYR A 146 4.09 19.84 2.13
CA TYR A 146 3.74 18.76 1.22
C TYR A 146 4.26 19.01 -0.20
N ILE A 147 4.24 20.26 -0.68
CA ILE A 147 4.83 20.62 -1.97
C ILE A 147 6.32 20.26 -2.02
N ARG A 148 7.09 20.62 -0.98
CA ARG A 148 8.51 20.24 -0.84
C ARG A 148 8.71 18.73 -0.79
N TYR A 149 7.78 18.01 -0.17
CA TYR A 149 7.81 16.55 -0.09
C TYR A 149 7.57 15.87 -1.45
N ILE A 150 6.60 16.35 -2.24
CA ILE A 150 6.29 15.85 -3.59
C ILE A 150 7.51 15.91 -4.51
N GLN A 151 8.33 16.96 -4.41
CA GLN A 151 9.53 17.12 -5.23
C GLN A 151 10.59 16.04 -4.96
N LYS A 152 10.66 15.55 -3.72
CA LYS A 152 11.68 14.59 -3.27
C LYS A 152 11.24 13.15 -3.50
N VAL A 153 9.99 12.84 -3.17
CA VAL A 153 9.50 11.46 -3.07
C VAL A 153 8.55 11.14 -4.23
N PRO A 154 8.77 10.04 -4.98
CA PRO A 154 7.85 9.64 -6.04
C PRO A 154 6.49 9.19 -5.50
N ARG A 155 5.46 9.29 -6.35
CA ARG A 155 4.07 8.97 -5.96
C ARG A 155 3.92 7.50 -5.56
N MET A 156 4.21 6.59 -6.49
CA MET A 156 3.94 5.15 -6.33
C MET A 156 5.15 4.25 -6.64
N ASN A 157 6.18 4.77 -7.30
CA ASN A 157 7.31 3.95 -7.75
C ASN A 157 8.33 3.75 -6.61
N PHE A 158 8.20 2.62 -5.92
CA PHE A 158 9.05 2.26 -4.78
C PHE A 158 10.53 2.19 -5.16
N PHE A 159 10.87 1.58 -6.30
CA PHE A 159 12.27 1.42 -6.74
C PHE A 159 12.94 2.76 -7.05
N VAL A 160 12.26 3.64 -7.79
CA VAL A 160 12.76 5.00 -8.06
C VAL A 160 12.94 5.76 -6.75
N GLY A 161 12.00 5.59 -5.81
CA GLY A 161 12.06 6.18 -4.49
C GLY A 161 13.28 5.75 -3.70
N LEU A 162 13.56 4.44 -3.72
CA LEU A 162 14.68 3.85 -3.02
C LEU A 162 16.01 4.34 -3.59
N ILE A 163 16.12 4.39 -4.92
CA ILE A 163 17.32 4.91 -5.60
C ILE A 163 17.55 6.38 -5.24
N ARG A 164 16.50 7.22 -5.26
CA ARG A 164 16.59 8.63 -4.87
C ARG A 164 17.04 8.79 -3.41
N LEU A 165 16.47 7.98 -2.51
CA LEU A 165 16.84 8.00 -1.10
C LEU A 165 18.31 7.62 -0.90
N LEU A 166 18.77 6.53 -1.54
CA LEU A 166 20.16 6.09 -1.44
C LEU A 166 21.13 7.13 -1.99
N ARG A 167 20.87 7.70 -3.17
CA ARG A 167 21.68 8.78 -3.76
C ARG A 167 21.78 9.99 -2.82
N SER A 168 20.67 10.39 -2.21
CA SER A 168 20.65 11.52 -1.26
C SER A 168 21.49 11.27 -0.01
N ARG A 169 21.63 10.01 0.44
CA ARG A 169 22.45 9.64 1.59
C ARG A 169 23.93 9.64 1.25
N THR A 170 24.31 9.10 0.09
CA THR A 170 25.70 9.09 -0.37
C THR A 170 26.23 10.50 -0.58
N ALA A 171 25.43 11.40 -1.18
CA ALA A 171 25.82 12.80 -1.36
C ALA A 171 26.10 13.51 -0.02
N LYS A 172 25.29 13.24 1.02
CA LYS A 172 25.50 13.79 2.36
C LYS A 172 26.71 13.21 3.09
N SER A 173 27.16 12.00 2.74
CA SER A 173 28.32 11.38 3.38
C SER A 173 29.66 11.87 2.82
N HIS A 174 29.68 12.42 1.61
CA HIS A 174 30.89 12.99 0.99
C HIS A 174 31.14 14.45 1.37
N GLN A 175 30.15 15.11 1.97
CA GLN A 175 30.25 16.50 2.42
C GLN A 175 30.58 16.62 3.92
N LYS A 176 30.87 15.49 4.58
CA LYS A 176 31.13 15.39 6.02
C LYS A 176 32.51 14.79 6.24
#